data_AF-A0A1I4E5S1-F1
#
_entry.id   AF-A0A1I4E5S1-F1
#
_cell.length_a   1.000
_cell.length_b   1.000
_cell.length_c   1.000
_cell.angle_alpha   90.00
_cell.angle_beta   90.00
_cell.angle_gamma   90.00
#
_symmetry.space_group_name_H-M   'P 1'
#
loop_
_entity.id
_entity.type
_entity.pdbx_description
1 polymer ?
#
loop_
_entity_poly.entity_id
_entity_poly.type
_entity_poly.pdbx_seq_one_letter_code
_entity_poly.pdbx_strand_id
1 'polypeptide(L)'
;MIKADVIKQLNMKLREIHTDQSVICKKRAEIRKKMLEDPANSKDYAKEINSLDLSYDAKGKALSAYKAYINDLMNVQNEYANLLARRKAADNEAKKAKLEAKCLKIARKIANGVKVSSEERNLLMQYDPELYRLAEELAMMVKRNKENQDETEPMSDEIEQYGTVTAETAESVDVGAVSEGMTGGGLL
;
A
#
# COMPACT_ATOMS: atom_id res chain seq x y z
N MET A 1 4.73 -12.12 18.93
CA MET A 1 6.17 -12.43 18.90
C MET A 1 6.42 -13.56 19.89
N ILE A 2 7.05 -14.66 19.47
CA ILE A 2 7.43 -15.74 20.39
C ILE A 2 8.33 -15.15 21.46
N LYS A 3 8.02 -15.40 22.74
CA LYS A 3 8.83 -14.91 23.86
C LYS A 3 10.22 -15.55 23.81
N ALA A 4 11.26 -14.79 24.15
CA ALA A 4 12.64 -15.27 24.18
C ALA A 4 12.80 -16.55 25.04
N ASP A 5 12.01 -16.67 26.11
CA ASP A 5 11.97 -17.86 26.97
C ASP A 5 11.53 -19.13 26.23
N VAL A 6 10.57 -19.01 25.30
CA VAL A 6 10.10 -20.15 24.50
C VAL A 6 11.23 -20.60 23.56
N ILE A 7 11.92 -19.67 22.90
CA ILE A 7 13.07 -19.99 22.04
C ILE A 7 14.19 -20.65 22.85
N LYS A 8 14.46 -20.14 24.06
CA LYS A 8 15.47 -20.70 24.97
C LYS A 8 15.11 -22.13 25.40
N GLN A 9 13.86 -22.37 25.78
CA GLN A 9 13.36 -23.71 26.10
C GLN A 9 13.46 -24.64 24.89
N LEU A 10 13.14 -24.14 23.70
CA LEU A 10 13.21 -24.93 22.47
C LEU A 10 14.64 -25.40 22.17
N ASN A 11 15.59 -24.49 22.24
CA ASN A 11 17.01 -24.78 22.03
C ASN A 11 17.62 -25.65 23.14
N MET A 12 17.09 -25.59 24.36
CA MET A 12 17.50 -26.47 25.45
C MET A 12 17.10 -27.92 25.17
N LYS A 13 15.84 -28.15 24.80
CA LYS A 13 15.33 -29.49 24.49
C LYS A 13 16.01 -30.11 23.27
N LEU A 14 16.36 -29.29 22.27
CA LEU A 14 17.17 -29.72 21.13
C LEU A 14 18.55 -30.24 21.56
N ARG A 15 19.22 -29.52 22.48
CA ARG A 15 20.52 -29.94 23.02
C ARG A 15 20.42 -31.20 23.87
N GLU A 16 19.36 -31.36 24.65
CA GLU A 16 19.11 -32.57 25.44
C GLU A 16 19.01 -33.81 24.53
N ILE A 17 18.21 -33.74 23.47
CA ILE A 17 18.06 -34.85 22.51
C ILE A 17 19.40 -35.20 21.85
N HIS A 18 20.19 -34.19 21.45
CA HIS A 18 21.52 -34.42 20.88
C HIS A 18 22.51 -35.02 21.88
N THR A 19 22.45 -34.58 23.14
CA THR A 19 23.28 -35.11 24.23
C THR A 19 22.96 -36.58 24.45
N ASP A 20 21.67 -36.93 24.52
CA ASP A 20 21.21 -38.30 24.68
C ASP A 20 21.67 -39.21 23.54
N GLN A 21 21.56 -38.74 22.29
CA GLN A 21 22.06 -39.46 21.12
C GLN A 21 23.57 -39.70 21.20
N SER A 22 24.35 -38.70 21.65
CA SER A 22 25.79 -38.84 21.86
C SER A 22 26.13 -39.88 22.94
N VAL A 23 25.38 -39.88 24.05
CA VAL A 23 25.52 -40.88 25.12
C VAL A 23 25.21 -42.29 24.61
N ILE A 24 24.15 -42.46 23.83
CA ILE A 24 23.81 -43.76 23.22
C ILE A 24 24.93 -44.24 22.30
N CYS A 25 25.49 -43.36 21.46
CA CYS A 25 26.62 -43.70 20.57
C CYS A 25 27.85 -44.17 21.36
N LYS A 26 28.18 -43.50 22.48
CA LYS A 26 29.29 -43.91 23.37
C LYS A 26 29.05 -45.30 23.96
N LYS A 27 27.84 -45.54 24.51
CA LYS A 27 27.46 -46.86 25.06
C LYS A 27 27.56 -47.97 24.02
N ARG A 28 27.10 -47.73 22.79
CA ARG A 28 27.25 -48.69 21.68
C ARG A 28 28.71 -49.03 21.40
N ALA A 29 29.59 -48.03 21.40
CA ALA A 29 31.02 -48.25 21.17
C ALA A 29 31.66 -49.07 22.29
N GLU A 30 31.28 -48.84 23.54
CA GLU A 30 31.74 -49.62 24.69
C GLU A 30 31.27 -51.08 24.64
N ILE A 31 30.00 -51.32 24.32
CA ILE A 31 29.47 -52.69 24.19
C ILE A 31 30.18 -53.43 23.03
N ARG A 32 30.43 -52.76 21.91
CA ARG A 32 31.19 -53.35 20.79
C ARG A 32 32.61 -53.77 21.20
N LYS A 33 33.28 -53.02 22.09
CA LYS A 33 34.58 -53.42 22.64
C LYS A 33 34.45 -54.65 23.53
N LYS A 34 33.46 -54.68 24.42
CA LYS A 34 33.18 -55.84 25.28
C LYS A 34 32.88 -57.11 24.49
N MET A 35 32.20 -57.00 23.34
CA MET A 35 31.97 -58.13 22.43
C MET A 35 33.26 -58.73 21.85
N LEU A 36 34.32 -57.93 21.70
CA LEU A 36 35.63 -58.41 21.26
C LEU A 36 36.41 -59.09 22.40
N GLU A 37 36.23 -58.61 23.63
CA GLU A 37 36.90 -59.11 24.84
C GLU A 37 36.22 -60.38 25.40
N ASP A 38 34.90 -60.49 25.27
CA ASP A 38 34.09 -61.63 25.72
C ASP A 38 33.13 -62.10 24.60
N PRO A 39 33.62 -62.95 23.69
CA PRO A 39 32.80 -63.49 22.60
C PRO A 39 31.70 -64.46 23.08
N ALA A 40 31.84 -65.06 24.27
CA ALA A 40 30.88 -66.03 24.78
C ALA A 40 29.52 -65.36 25.12
N ASN A 41 29.55 -64.12 25.59
CA ASN A 41 28.37 -63.31 25.91
C ASN A 41 27.87 -62.44 24.73
N SER A 42 28.43 -62.63 23.53
CA SER A 42 28.13 -61.83 22.33
C SER A 42 26.62 -61.70 22.00
N LYS A 43 25.83 -62.77 22.24
CA LYS A 43 24.38 -62.76 21.97
C LYS A 43 23.60 -61.78 22.85
N ASP A 44 24.00 -61.59 24.10
CA ASP A 44 23.32 -60.68 25.02
C ASP A 44 23.75 -59.23 24.77
N TYR A 45 25.02 -59.00 24.45
CA TYR A 45 25.50 -57.69 23.96
C TYR A 45 24.81 -57.25 22.67
N ALA A 46 24.54 -58.17 21.74
CA ALA A 46 23.79 -57.87 20.53
C ALA A 46 22.35 -57.42 20.82
N LYS A 47 21.67 -58.02 21.82
CA LYS A 47 20.33 -57.57 22.26
C LYS A 47 20.38 -56.16 22.86
N GLU A 48 21.40 -55.88 23.68
CA GLU A 48 21.58 -54.55 24.29
C GLU A 48 21.81 -53.48 23.23
N ILE A 49 22.66 -53.74 22.23
CA ILE A 49 22.85 -52.84 21.08
C ILE A 49 21.54 -52.61 20.33
N ASN A 50 20.76 -53.67 20.06
CA ASN A 50 19.49 -53.54 19.35
C ASN A 50 18.48 -52.67 20.13
N SER A 51 18.44 -52.81 21.46
CA SER A 51 17.64 -51.93 22.33
C SER A 51 18.09 -50.47 22.27
N LEU A 52 19.41 -50.23 22.27
CA LEU A 52 19.98 -48.89 22.11
C LEU A 52 19.66 -48.29 20.73
N ASP A 53 19.65 -49.10 19.67
CA ASP A 53 19.34 -48.65 18.31
C ASP A 53 17.87 -48.23 18.18
N LEU A 54 16.94 -49.01 18.75
CA LEU A 54 15.52 -48.63 18.84
C LEU A 54 15.34 -47.29 19.59
N SER A 55 16.06 -47.10 20.70
CA SER A 55 16.02 -45.85 21.47
C SER A 55 16.60 -44.66 20.69
N TYR A 56 17.70 -44.88 19.96
CA TYR A 56 18.31 -43.87 19.10
C TYR A 56 17.37 -43.41 17.99
N ASP A 57 16.72 -44.36 17.32
CA ASP A 57 15.76 -44.10 16.24
C ASP A 57 14.51 -43.36 16.75
N ALA A 58 13.99 -43.76 17.90
CA ALA A 58 12.87 -43.08 18.55
C ALA A 58 13.21 -41.60 18.86
N LYS A 59 14.42 -41.33 19.37
CA LYS A 59 14.91 -39.96 19.59
C LYS A 59 15.12 -39.21 18.28
N GLY A 60 15.58 -39.88 17.23
CA GLY A 60 15.69 -39.29 15.88
C GLY A 60 14.34 -38.84 15.31
N LYS A 61 13.29 -39.65 15.47
CA LYS A 61 11.92 -39.30 15.08
C LYS A 61 11.38 -38.13 15.90
N ALA A 62 11.57 -38.15 17.21
CA ALA A 62 11.18 -37.05 18.10
C ALA A 62 11.89 -35.74 17.72
N LEU A 63 13.18 -35.80 17.39
CA LEU A 63 13.96 -34.66 16.91
C LEU A 63 13.40 -34.07 15.62
N SER A 64 13.07 -34.92 14.65
CA SER A 64 12.50 -34.50 13.37
C SER A 64 11.15 -33.80 13.55
N ALA A 65 10.24 -34.42 14.30
CA ALA A 65 8.94 -33.83 14.62
C ALA A 65 9.07 -32.50 15.36
N TYR A 66 10.05 -32.41 16.26
CA TYR A 66 10.30 -31.18 17.01
C TYR A 66 10.83 -30.04 16.14
N LYS A 67 11.75 -30.35 15.21
CA LYS A 67 12.23 -29.37 14.22
C LYS A 67 11.11 -28.88 13.31
N ALA A 68 10.23 -29.78 12.87
CA ALA A 68 9.06 -29.43 12.07
C ALA A 68 8.14 -28.45 12.83
N TYR A 69 7.84 -28.75 14.10
CA TYR A 69 7.05 -27.85 14.96
C TYR A 69 7.66 -26.45 15.10
N ILE A 70 8.99 -26.35 15.30
CA ILE A 70 9.68 -25.07 15.37
C ILE A 70 9.55 -24.30 14.05
N ASN A 71 9.70 -25.00 12.93
CA ASN A 71 9.59 -24.41 11.60
C ASN A 71 8.17 -23.85 11.34
N ASP A 72 7.13 -24.62 11.68
CA ASP A 72 5.73 -24.17 11.56
C ASP A 72 5.46 -22.94 12.41
N LEU A 73 5.99 -22.92 13.64
CA LEU A 73 5.86 -21.78 14.55
C LEU A 73 6.54 -20.52 13.98
N MET A 74 7.70 -20.67 13.33
CA MET A 74 8.38 -19.57 12.64
C MET A 74 7.57 -19.06 11.44
N ASN A 75 6.97 -19.96 10.66
CA ASN A 75 6.12 -19.60 9.52
C ASN A 75 4.93 -18.76 9.95
N VAL A 76 4.19 -19.20 10.97
CA VAL A 76 3.06 -18.44 11.53
C VAL A 76 3.50 -17.05 12.02
N GLN A 77 4.68 -16.95 12.64
CA GLN A 77 5.19 -15.66 13.09
C GLN A 77 5.53 -14.73 11.91
N ASN A 78 6.13 -15.26 10.84
CA ASN A 78 6.43 -14.49 9.63
C ASN A 78 5.15 -14.00 8.95
N GLU A 79 4.13 -14.87 8.84
CA GLU A 79 2.82 -14.50 8.30
C GLU A 79 2.16 -13.39 9.13
N TYR A 80 2.17 -13.51 10.46
CA TYR A 80 1.63 -12.48 11.34
C TYR A 80 2.39 -11.15 11.22
N ALA A 81 3.72 -11.19 11.12
CA ALA A 81 4.53 -9.98 10.90
C ALA A 81 4.20 -9.31 9.55
N ASN A 82 4.04 -10.12 8.49
CA ASN A 82 3.64 -9.64 7.17
C ASN A 82 2.24 -9.02 7.20
N LEU A 83 1.28 -9.66 7.89
CA LEU A 83 -0.07 -9.13 8.06
C LEU A 83 -0.05 -7.77 8.78
N LEU A 84 0.72 -7.66 9.87
CA LEU A 84 0.87 -6.40 10.60
C LEU A 84 1.52 -5.30 9.76
N ALA A 85 2.54 -5.65 8.97
CA ALA A 85 3.19 -4.71 8.05
C ALA A 85 2.19 -4.21 6.99
N ARG A 86 1.41 -5.12 6.38
CA ARG A 86 0.35 -4.78 5.44
C ARG A 86 -0.70 -3.87 6.06
N ARG A 87 -1.14 -4.17 7.28
CA ARG A 87 -2.11 -3.33 8.01
C ARG A 87 -1.57 -1.92 8.26
N LYS A 88 -0.32 -1.81 8.74
CA LYS A 88 0.32 -0.51 8.96
C LYS A 88 0.50 0.27 7.65
N ALA A 89 0.87 -0.42 6.57
CA ALA A 89 0.97 0.20 5.24
C ALA A 89 -0.39 0.75 4.79
N ALA A 90 -1.46 -0.04 4.92
CA ALA A 90 -2.82 0.40 4.60
C ALA A 90 -3.29 1.57 5.48
N ASP A 91 -3.02 1.54 6.79
CA ASP A 91 -3.37 2.65 7.70
C ASP A 91 -2.63 3.93 7.34
N ASN A 92 -1.35 3.82 6.96
CA ASN A 92 -0.54 4.96 6.53
C ASN A 92 -1.01 5.50 5.17
N GLU A 93 -1.32 4.62 4.22
CA GLU A 93 -1.88 4.99 2.92
C GLU A 93 -3.24 5.67 3.08
N ALA A 94 -4.11 5.15 3.95
CA ALA A 94 -5.39 5.79 4.26
C ALA A 94 -5.22 7.19 4.88
N LYS A 95 -4.22 7.38 5.76
CA LYS A 95 -3.88 8.71 6.30
C LYS A 95 -3.34 9.64 5.21
N LYS A 96 -2.49 9.14 4.32
CA LYS A 96 -1.94 9.89 3.19
C LYS A 96 -3.04 10.33 2.23
N ALA A 97 -3.92 9.42 1.82
CA ALA A 97 -5.06 9.72 0.96
C ALA A 97 -6.02 10.76 1.58
N LYS A 98 -6.26 10.70 2.90
CA LYS A 98 -7.03 11.73 3.60
C LYS A 98 -6.34 13.10 3.57
N LEU A 99 -5.02 13.15 3.73
CA LEU A 99 -4.24 14.38 3.66
C LEU A 99 -4.21 14.95 2.24
N GLU A 100 -4.03 14.11 1.22
CA GLU A 100 -4.11 14.47 -0.19
C GLU A 100 -5.49 15.03 -0.54
N ALA A 101 -6.56 14.36 -0.12
CA ALA A 101 -7.93 14.85 -0.33
C ALA A 101 -8.18 16.20 0.36
N LYS A 102 -7.57 16.44 1.53
CA LYS A 102 -7.63 17.75 2.20
C LYS A 102 -6.87 18.81 1.42
N CYS A 103 -5.66 18.51 0.95
CA CYS A 103 -4.83 19.42 0.14
C CYS A 103 -5.54 19.79 -1.17
N LEU A 104 -6.12 18.82 -1.88
CA LEU A 104 -6.90 19.05 -3.10
C LEU A 104 -8.13 19.94 -2.86
N LYS A 105 -8.85 19.74 -1.74
CA LYS A 105 -9.97 20.62 -1.37
C LYS A 105 -9.51 22.06 -1.10
N ILE A 106 -8.37 22.23 -0.42
CA ILE A 106 -7.78 23.55 -0.16
C ILE A 106 -7.36 24.20 -1.47
N ALA A 107 -6.64 23.49 -2.33
CA ALA A 107 -6.21 23.97 -3.65
C ALA A 107 -7.42 24.43 -4.49
N ARG A 108 -8.51 23.64 -4.50
CA ARG A 108 -9.76 24.03 -5.18
C ARG A 108 -10.37 25.31 -4.61
N LYS A 109 -10.38 25.49 -3.29
CA LYS A 109 -10.87 26.74 -2.68
C LYS A 109 -10.04 27.94 -3.14
N ILE A 110 -8.70 27.80 -3.13
CA ILE A 110 -7.78 28.85 -3.60
C ILE A 110 -8.04 29.17 -5.07
N ALA A 111 -8.06 28.16 -5.95
CA ALA A 111 -8.27 28.32 -7.38
C ALA A 111 -9.60 29.02 -7.73
N ASN A 112 -10.65 28.80 -6.94
CA ASN A 112 -11.94 29.49 -7.11
C ASN A 112 -11.97 30.91 -6.52
N GLY A 113 -10.86 31.39 -5.96
CA GLY A 113 -10.76 32.68 -5.28
C GLY A 113 -11.48 32.73 -3.92
N VAL A 114 -11.82 31.57 -3.33
CA VAL A 114 -12.48 31.50 -2.02
C VAL A 114 -11.44 31.75 -0.92
N LYS A 115 -11.83 32.46 0.15
CA LYS A 115 -10.95 32.72 1.30
C LYS A 115 -10.59 31.41 2.02
N VAL A 116 -9.29 31.18 2.20
CA VAL A 116 -8.70 30.02 2.86
C VAL A 116 -7.88 30.51 4.05
N SER A 117 -7.84 29.75 5.16
CA SER A 117 -7.05 30.15 6.33
C SER A 117 -5.54 30.06 6.07
N SER A 118 -4.74 30.81 6.82
CA SER A 118 -3.27 30.77 6.71
C SER A 118 -2.70 29.38 7.02
N GLU A 119 -3.31 28.65 7.95
CA GLU A 119 -2.93 27.27 8.29
C GLU A 119 -3.22 26.30 7.15
N GLU A 120 -4.38 26.39 6.50
CA GLU A 120 -4.73 25.57 5.34
C GLU A 120 -3.77 25.85 4.16
N ARG A 121 -3.43 27.12 3.92
CA ARG A 121 -2.43 27.51 2.90
C ARG A 121 -1.05 26.94 3.21
N ASN A 122 -0.59 27.09 4.45
CA ASN A 122 0.73 26.59 4.87
C ASN A 122 0.79 25.05 4.83
N LEU A 123 -0.32 24.37 5.12
CA LEU A 123 -0.43 22.92 4.97
C LEU A 123 -0.25 22.49 3.51
N LEU A 124 -0.97 23.13 2.59
CA LEU A 124 -0.86 22.84 1.17
C LEU A 124 0.55 23.17 0.64
N MET A 125 1.12 24.32 1.02
CA MET A 125 2.46 24.73 0.60
C MET A 125 3.55 23.76 1.07
N GLN A 126 3.46 23.24 2.29
CA GLN A 126 4.44 22.27 2.81
C GLN A 126 4.26 20.87 2.22
N TYR A 127 3.02 20.48 1.91
CA TYR A 127 2.71 19.14 1.42
C TYR A 127 2.88 19.01 -0.10
N ASP A 128 2.43 20.02 -0.86
CA ASP A 128 2.49 20.07 -2.32
C ASP A 128 2.64 21.54 -2.82
N PRO A 129 3.88 22.06 -2.90
CA PRO A 129 4.17 23.43 -3.34
C PRO A 129 3.74 23.71 -4.79
N GLU A 130 3.82 22.72 -5.67
CA GLU A 130 3.43 22.89 -7.08
C GLU A 130 1.92 23.01 -7.22
N LEU A 131 1.15 22.18 -6.51
CA LEU A 131 -0.31 22.30 -6.46
C LEU A 131 -0.77 23.63 -5.87
N TYR A 132 -0.04 24.17 -4.88
CA TYR A 132 -0.27 25.51 -4.35
C TYR A 132 -0.08 26.59 -5.42
N ARG A 133 1.06 26.58 -6.14
CA ARG A 133 1.36 27.57 -7.18
C ARG A 133 0.32 27.55 -8.29
N LEU A 134 -0.04 26.35 -8.77
CA LEU A 134 -1.07 26.18 -9.79
C LEU A 134 -2.43 26.74 -9.33
N ALA A 135 -2.81 26.49 -8.07
CA ALA A 135 -4.06 27.01 -7.52
C ALA A 135 -4.06 28.55 -7.45
N GLU A 136 -2.95 29.19 -7.08
CA GLU A 136 -2.81 30.65 -7.09
C GLU A 136 -2.90 31.24 -8.51
N GLU A 137 -2.22 30.62 -9.49
CA GLU A 137 -2.28 31.04 -10.89
C GLU A 137 -3.72 31.00 -11.43
N LEU A 138 -4.45 29.90 -11.16
CA LEU A 138 -5.86 29.77 -11.52
C LEU A 138 -6.73 30.84 -10.83
N ALA A 139 -6.49 31.13 -9.55
CA ALA A 139 -7.22 32.15 -8.81
C ALA A 139 -7.05 33.55 -9.44
N MET A 140 -5.84 33.89 -9.90
CA MET A 140 -5.57 35.15 -10.59
C MET A 140 -6.27 35.23 -11.95
N MET A 141 -6.41 34.11 -12.66
CA MET A 141 -7.19 34.05 -13.90
C MET A 141 -8.69 34.23 -13.64
N VAL A 142 -9.24 33.56 -12.62
CA VAL A 142 -10.66 33.67 -12.25
C VAL A 142 -11.02 35.11 -11.84
N LYS A 143 -10.15 35.79 -11.09
CA LYS A 143 -10.34 37.21 -10.74
C LYS A 143 -10.36 38.11 -11.98
N ARG A 144 -9.36 38.00 -12.85
CA ARG A 144 -9.31 38.76 -14.11
C ARG A 144 -10.55 38.53 -14.98
N ASN A 145 -11.04 37.29 -15.05
CA ASN A 145 -12.25 37.00 -15.83
C ASN A 145 -13.51 37.62 -15.24
N LYS A 146 -13.62 37.75 -13.92
CA LYS A 146 -14.73 38.47 -13.27
C LYS A 146 -14.63 39.97 -13.52
N GLU A 147 -13.45 40.55 -13.35
CA GLU A 147 -13.21 41.98 -13.63
C GLU A 147 -13.54 42.34 -15.09
N ASN A 148 -13.13 41.51 -16.06
CA ASN A 148 -13.47 41.72 -17.47
C ASN A 148 -14.97 41.52 -17.80
N GLN A 149 -15.70 40.71 -17.02
CA GLN A 149 -17.15 40.54 -17.18
C GLN A 149 -17.92 41.73 -16.59
N ASP A 150 -17.48 42.26 -15.46
CA ASP A 150 -18.09 43.45 -14.85
C ASP A 150 -17.84 44.72 -15.70
N GLU A 151 -16.72 44.79 -16.43
CA GLU A 151 -16.43 45.88 -17.39
C GLU A 151 -17.25 45.81 -18.70
N THR A 152 -17.91 44.68 -18.98
CA THR A 152 -18.75 44.50 -20.19
C THR A 152 -20.26 44.64 -19.93
N GLU A 153 -20.69 44.99 -18.72
CA GLU A 153 -22.07 45.41 -18.46
C GLU A 153 -22.33 46.80 -19.11
N PRO A 154 -23.32 46.95 -20.01
CA PRO A 154 -23.52 48.20 -20.75
C PRO A 154 -24.01 49.28 -19.80
N MET A 155 -23.26 50.39 -19.70
CA MET A 155 -23.75 51.63 -19.09
C MET A 155 -25.04 52.06 -19.80
N SER A 156 -26.14 52.04 -19.06
CA SER A 156 -27.45 52.52 -19.49
C SER A 156 -27.55 54.05 -19.41
N ASP A 157 -28.02 54.62 -20.52
CA ASP A 157 -28.95 55.75 -20.67
C ASP A 157 -28.49 57.23 -20.63
N GLU A 158 -28.79 57.87 -21.79
CA GLU A 158 -29.24 59.25 -22.07
C GLU A 158 -28.26 60.45 -22.04
N ILE A 159 -28.16 61.18 -23.18
CA ILE A 159 -28.61 62.59 -23.37
C ILE A 159 -28.34 63.11 -24.81
N GLU A 160 -29.45 63.50 -25.47
CA GLU A 160 -29.78 64.64 -26.36
C GLU A 160 -29.03 65.01 -27.67
N GLN A 161 -29.75 64.76 -28.78
CA GLN A 161 -30.19 65.67 -29.86
C GLN A 161 -29.32 66.88 -30.29
N TYR A 162 -28.88 66.92 -31.56
CA TYR A 162 -28.96 68.10 -32.45
C TYR A 162 -28.69 67.70 -33.92
N GLY A 163 -29.49 68.24 -34.85
CA GLY A 163 -29.05 68.52 -36.23
C GLY A 163 -29.57 67.61 -37.36
N THR A 164 -30.78 67.90 -37.84
CA THR A 164 -31.30 67.53 -39.17
C THR A 164 -30.33 67.90 -40.30
N VAL A 165 -30.25 67.12 -41.39
CA VAL A 165 -30.66 67.51 -42.78
C VAL A 165 -30.64 66.26 -43.69
N THR A 166 -31.86 65.88 -44.09
CA THR A 166 -32.34 65.28 -45.35
C THR A 166 -31.34 64.72 -46.38
N ALA A 167 -31.64 63.54 -46.93
CA ALA A 167 -32.37 63.44 -48.20
C ALA A 167 -32.51 61.96 -48.66
N GLU A 168 -33.76 61.60 -48.97
CA GLU A 168 -34.16 60.83 -50.14
C GLU A 168 -33.91 59.30 -50.24
N THR A 169 -35.04 58.57 -50.24
CA THR A 169 -35.49 57.50 -51.18
C THR A 169 -34.51 56.39 -51.56
N ALA A 170 -34.85 55.11 -51.59
CA ALA A 170 -36.09 54.42 -51.91
C ALA A 170 -35.97 52.95 -51.40
N GLU A 171 -37.05 52.30 -50.94
CA GLU A 171 -37.70 51.20 -51.70
C GLU A 171 -36.83 49.90 -51.70
N SER A 172 -36.96 49.00 -50.72
CA SER A 172 -38.00 47.97 -50.48
C SER A 172 -37.78 46.63 -51.23
N VAL A 173 -38.14 45.53 -50.51
CA VAL A 173 -38.49 44.18 -51.02
C VAL A 173 -37.25 43.33 -51.43
N ASP A 174 -37.08 42.04 -51.13
CA ASP A 174 -37.97 40.86 -51.10
C ASP A 174 -37.21 39.75 -50.31
N VAL A 175 -37.72 39.13 -49.25
CA VAL A 175 -38.55 37.90 -49.17
C VAL A 175 -38.15 36.73 -50.08
N GLY A 176 -38.01 35.55 -49.46
CA GLY A 176 -37.98 34.22 -50.09
C GLY A 176 -36.78 33.38 -49.62
N ALA A 177 -36.85 32.50 -48.61
CA ALA A 177 -37.57 31.21 -48.58
C ALA A 177 -37.33 30.41 -49.90
N VAL A 178 -36.90 29.15 -49.94
CA VAL A 178 -37.38 27.94 -49.26
C VAL A 178 -36.36 26.79 -49.46
N SER A 179 -36.51 25.73 -48.65
CA SER A 179 -36.41 24.28 -48.96
C SER A 179 -35.01 23.64 -49.07
N GLU A 180 -34.68 22.71 -48.14
CA GLU A 180 -34.76 21.23 -48.28
C GLU A 180 -33.70 20.68 -49.25
N GLY A 181 -32.89 19.65 -48.98
CA GLY A 181 -32.83 18.66 -47.91
C GLY A 181 -31.80 17.59 -48.30
N MET A 182 -31.77 16.52 -47.50
CA MET A 182 -31.37 15.15 -47.88
C MET A 182 -29.89 14.74 -48.02
N THR A 183 -29.46 13.97 -47.01
CA THR A 183 -29.00 12.56 -47.09
C THR A 183 -27.56 12.20 -47.46
N GLY A 184 -27.08 11.19 -46.72
CA GLY A 184 -26.05 10.20 -47.11
C GLY A 184 -24.67 10.55 -46.55
N GLY A 185 -24.00 9.76 -45.72
CA GLY A 185 -23.95 8.31 -45.64
C GLY A 185 -22.50 7.88 -45.92
N GLY A 186 -21.90 7.04 -45.08
CA GLY A 186 -20.59 6.46 -45.38
C GLY A 186 -19.79 6.04 -44.15
N LEU A 187 -20.09 4.83 -43.65
CA LEU A 187 -19.13 4.03 -42.90
C LEU A 187 -17.93 3.69 -43.80
N LEU A 188 -16.72 3.80 -43.25
CA LEU A 188 -15.65 2.80 -43.36
C LEU A 188 -14.92 2.72 -42.02
#